data_AF-A0A1V6SFS8-F1
#
_entry.id   AF-A0A1V6SFS8-F1
#
_cell.length_a   1.000
_cell.length_b   1.000
_cell.length_c   1.000
_cell.angle_alpha   90.00
_cell.angle_beta   90.00
_cell.angle_gamma   90.00
#
_symmetry.space_group_name_H-M   'P 1'
#
loop_
_entity.id
_entity.type
_entity.pdbx_description
1 polymer ?
#
loop_
_entity_poly.entity_id
_entity_poly.type
_entity_poly.pdbx_seq_one_letter_code
_entity_poly.pdbx_strand_id
1 'polypeptide(L)'
;MSSSYSAWFRKGPEPGAVITLDQPVPSQWKILEKLNEHDYQVNEEENDEYGFCSFASAKYICCDPRARNKKAFMRIYIQVPHRKTEMDDTDTRSRQATTYNPPELIACRDLTEKGSSDTPKLVGYKIDKQDRSGLVAGGFIIWLVWETVSGLRLGDGSGADPFWALESYEREQVRLAFLNALPKLHENGWFPRVCGASSLVWHQKTQTLYFIGPFEKAGKPERPIMSSVNWIAHFDLANPDPSTDEHDSDWDRDT
;
A
#
# COMPACT_ATOMS: atom_id res chain seq x y z
N MET A 1 -5.08 -17.59 -10.09
CA MET A 1 -4.01 -18.01 -11.03
C MET A 1 -3.31 -16.76 -11.54
N SER A 2 -2.12 -16.45 -11.02
CA SER A 2 -1.31 -15.30 -11.47
C SER A 2 -0.65 -15.67 -12.80
N SER A 3 -1.10 -15.03 -13.88
CA SER A 3 -0.56 -15.22 -15.23
C SER A 3 0.72 -14.39 -15.39
N SER A 4 1.78 -15.01 -15.94
CA SER A 4 2.95 -14.42 -16.59
C SER A 4 3.29 -12.96 -16.23
N TYR A 5 4.35 -12.74 -15.44
CA TYR A 5 4.92 -11.43 -15.09
C TYR A 5 5.11 -10.51 -16.31
N SER A 6 4.10 -9.71 -16.63
CA SER A 6 4.20 -8.59 -17.56
C SER A 6 4.90 -7.46 -16.82
N ALA A 7 6.18 -7.24 -17.13
CA ALA A 7 6.93 -6.09 -16.62
C ALA A 7 6.59 -4.84 -17.46
N TRP A 8 5.48 -4.20 -17.14
CA TRP A 8 5.01 -2.93 -17.69
C TRP A 8 5.99 -1.77 -17.44
N PHE A 9 6.74 -1.83 -16.35
CA PHE A 9 7.80 -0.87 -16.01
C PHE A 9 9.20 -1.31 -16.47
N ARG A 10 9.32 -1.99 -17.62
CA ARG A 10 10.64 -2.27 -18.24
C ARG A 10 11.41 -1.01 -18.64
N LYS A 11 10.69 0.03 -19.05
CA LYS A 11 11.23 1.38 -19.35
C LYS A 11 10.79 2.40 -18.30
N GLY A 12 10.63 1.95 -17.05
CA GLY A 12 10.27 2.83 -15.94
C GLY A 12 11.40 3.80 -15.59
N PRO A 13 11.20 4.69 -14.60
CA PRO A 13 12.27 5.57 -14.14
C PRO A 13 13.50 4.79 -13.65
N GLU A 14 14.63 5.05 -14.29
CA GLU A 14 15.91 4.46 -13.92
C GLU A 14 16.49 5.11 -12.64
N PRO A 15 17.35 4.39 -11.89
CA PRO A 15 18.13 4.98 -10.81
C PRO A 15 18.83 6.27 -11.26
N GLY A 16 18.59 7.35 -10.53
CA GLY A 16 19.12 8.67 -10.87
C GLY A 16 18.12 9.63 -11.48
N ALA A 17 17.02 9.14 -12.06
CA ALA A 17 15.95 9.97 -12.62
C ALA A 17 15.34 10.88 -11.54
N VAL A 18 15.02 12.12 -11.89
CA VAL A 18 14.35 13.07 -11.01
C VAL A 18 12.92 13.28 -11.49
N ILE A 19 11.96 12.96 -10.63
CA ILE A 19 10.54 13.14 -10.88
C ILE A 19 10.07 14.41 -10.17
N THR A 20 9.33 15.24 -10.89
CA THR A 20 8.70 16.45 -10.33
C THR A 20 7.23 16.17 -10.06
N LEU A 21 6.78 16.50 -8.85
CA LEU A 21 5.39 16.43 -8.40
C LEU A 21 4.89 17.84 -8.14
N ASP A 22 3.60 18.06 -8.33
CA ASP A 22 2.96 19.38 -8.26
C ASP A 22 2.05 19.56 -7.04
N GLN A 23 1.66 18.47 -6.37
CA GLN A 23 0.80 18.49 -5.20
C GLN A 23 1.48 17.82 -3.99
N PRO A 24 1.12 18.20 -2.74
CA PRO A 24 0.32 19.38 -2.37
C PRO A 24 1.07 20.70 -2.62
N VAL A 25 2.39 20.63 -2.75
CA VAL A 25 3.28 21.71 -3.20
C VAL A 25 4.32 21.11 -4.16
N PRO A 26 4.90 21.92 -5.06
CA PRO A 26 5.94 21.45 -5.96
C PRO A 26 7.11 20.80 -5.22
N SER A 27 7.46 19.57 -5.62
CA SER A 27 8.56 18.80 -5.03
C SER A 27 9.30 17.98 -6.08
N GLN A 28 10.54 17.60 -5.77
CA GLN A 28 11.39 16.78 -6.65
C GLN A 28 11.90 15.57 -5.89
N TRP A 29 11.93 14.43 -6.57
CA TRP A 29 12.30 13.14 -5.98
C TRP A 29 13.22 12.38 -6.92
N LYS A 30 14.42 12.06 -6.44
CA LYS A 30 15.40 11.26 -7.18
C LYS A 30 15.18 9.78 -6.90
N ILE A 31 14.98 8.99 -7.96
CA ILE A 31 14.86 7.54 -7.88
C ILE A 31 16.20 6.93 -7.48
N LEU A 32 16.17 6.04 -6.48
CA LEU A 32 17.33 5.27 -6.04
C LEU A 32 17.26 3.83 -6.55
N GLU A 33 16.11 3.19 -6.40
CA GLU A 33 15.94 1.76 -6.70
C GLU A 33 14.46 1.43 -6.93
N LYS A 34 14.19 0.48 -7.82
CA LYS A 34 12.87 -0.15 -7.99
C LYS A 34 12.75 -1.36 -7.06
N LEU A 35 11.74 -1.36 -6.21
CA LEU A 35 11.52 -2.42 -5.20
C LEU A 35 10.64 -3.56 -5.71
N ASN A 36 9.53 -3.22 -6.34
CA ASN A 36 8.59 -4.20 -6.86
C ASN A 36 7.71 -3.61 -7.96
N GLU A 37 7.01 -4.52 -8.61
CA GLU A 37 5.99 -4.23 -9.61
C GLU A 37 4.80 -5.14 -9.38
N HIS A 38 3.62 -4.62 -9.64
CA HIS A 38 2.36 -5.33 -9.54
C HIS A 38 1.46 -4.86 -10.68
N ASP A 39 0.72 -5.78 -11.29
CA ASP A 39 -0.25 -5.48 -12.31
C ASP A 39 -1.58 -6.16 -12.05
N TYR A 40 -2.63 -5.55 -12.57
CA TYR A 40 -3.99 -6.04 -12.57
C TYR A 40 -4.60 -5.69 -13.92
N GLN A 41 -4.76 -6.70 -14.78
CA GLN A 41 -5.43 -6.57 -16.07
C GLN A 41 -6.77 -7.27 -16.04
N VAL A 42 -7.78 -6.58 -16.57
CA VAL A 42 -9.13 -7.08 -16.81
C VAL A 42 -9.40 -7.15 -18.31
N ASN A 43 -10.30 -8.02 -18.74
CA ASN A 43 -10.84 -7.99 -20.11
C ASN A 43 -11.90 -6.88 -20.25
N GLU A 44 -12.40 -6.68 -21.47
CA GLU A 44 -13.45 -5.69 -21.76
C GLU A 44 -14.76 -6.03 -21.03
N GLU A 45 -15.11 -7.33 -20.95
CA GLU A 45 -16.35 -7.77 -20.27
C GLU A 45 -16.35 -7.41 -18.77
N GLU A 46 -15.24 -7.68 -18.06
CA GLU A 46 -15.04 -7.32 -16.65
C GLU A 46 -15.04 -5.79 -16.44
N ASN A 47 -14.51 -5.03 -17.41
CA ASN A 47 -14.56 -3.58 -17.39
C ASN A 47 -16.00 -3.06 -17.52
N ASP A 48 -16.74 -3.57 -18.51
CA ASP A 48 -18.12 -3.17 -18.78
C ASP A 48 -19.08 -3.54 -17.64
N GLU A 49 -18.90 -4.72 -17.04
CA GLU A 49 -19.79 -5.23 -15.99
C GLU A 49 -19.51 -4.61 -14.61
N TYR A 50 -18.23 -4.44 -14.24
CA TYR A 50 -17.84 -4.07 -12.88
C TYR A 50 -17.14 -2.70 -12.77
N GLY A 51 -16.82 -2.07 -13.91
CA GLY A 51 -16.07 -0.81 -13.93
C GLY A 51 -14.60 -0.96 -13.51
N PHE A 52 -14.06 -2.19 -13.50
CA PHE A 52 -12.67 -2.43 -13.13
C PHE A 52 -11.71 -1.86 -14.18
N CYS A 53 -10.63 -1.22 -13.73
CA CYS A 53 -9.63 -0.66 -14.63
C CYS A 53 -8.37 -1.54 -14.68
N SER A 54 -7.78 -1.66 -15.87
CA SER A 54 -6.49 -2.32 -16.04
C SER A 54 -5.35 -1.38 -15.69
N PHE A 55 -4.46 -1.79 -14.79
CA PHE A 55 -3.34 -0.97 -14.34
C PHE A 55 -2.11 -1.78 -13.99
N ALA A 56 -0.96 -1.12 -14.04
CA ALA A 56 0.28 -1.57 -13.42
C ALA A 56 0.75 -0.53 -12.41
N SER A 57 1.45 -0.99 -11.38
CA SER A 57 2.10 -0.13 -10.41
C SER A 57 3.51 -0.61 -10.10
N ALA A 58 4.44 0.32 -9.91
CA ALA A 58 5.78 0.02 -9.45
C ALA A 58 6.14 0.87 -8.24
N LYS A 59 6.74 0.24 -7.23
CA LYS A 59 7.22 0.89 -6.01
C LYS A 59 8.73 1.10 -6.09
N TYR A 60 9.19 2.28 -5.68
CA TYR A 60 10.58 2.70 -5.70
C TYR A 60 11.00 3.25 -4.33
N ILE A 61 12.28 3.16 -4.02
CA ILE A 61 12.92 4.03 -3.03
C ILE A 61 13.39 5.29 -3.77
N CYS A 62 13.13 6.44 -3.19
CA CYS A 62 13.60 7.73 -3.67
C CYS A 62 14.14 8.59 -2.52
N CYS A 63 14.77 9.71 -2.86
CA CYS A 63 15.16 10.73 -1.89
C CYS A 63 14.95 12.14 -2.44
N ASP A 64 14.88 13.12 -1.54
CA ASP A 64 14.99 14.52 -1.93
C ASP A 64 16.38 14.77 -2.56
N PRO A 65 16.49 15.29 -3.79
CA PRO A 65 17.77 15.61 -4.43
C PRO A 65 18.65 16.55 -3.60
N ARG A 66 18.04 17.44 -2.81
CA ARG A 66 18.70 18.41 -1.93
C ARG A 66 19.02 17.83 -0.56
N ALA A 67 18.28 16.81 -0.10
CA ALA A 67 18.45 16.16 1.19
C ALA A 67 18.49 14.63 1.04
N ARG A 68 19.61 14.11 0.52
CA ARG A 68 19.78 12.69 0.14
C ARG A 68 19.63 11.69 1.28
N ASN A 69 19.74 12.15 2.53
CA ASN A 69 19.55 11.33 3.73
C ASN A 69 18.07 11.04 4.02
N LYS A 70 17.13 11.84 3.49
CA LYS A 70 15.70 11.61 3.65
C LYS A 70 15.20 10.69 2.54
N LYS A 71 15.05 9.42 2.87
CA LYS A 71 14.44 8.43 1.98
C LYS A 71 12.91 8.51 2.06
N ALA A 72 12.27 8.19 0.95
CA ALA A 72 10.83 8.08 0.82
C ALA A 72 10.50 6.92 -0.13
N PHE A 73 9.27 6.42 -0.04
CA PHE A 73 8.75 5.52 -1.05
C PHE A 73 8.00 6.31 -2.11
N MET A 74 8.19 5.93 -3.37
CA MET A 74 7.37 6.39 -4.48
C MET A 74 6.60 5.20 -5.04
N ARG A 75 5.32 5.38 -5.35
CA ARG A 75 4.60 4.49 -6.24
C ARG A 75 4.14 5.23 -7.48
N ILE A 76 4.26 4.55 -8.60
CA ILE A 76 3.75 5.03 -9.89
C ILE A 76 2.69 4.04 -10.32
N TYR A 77 1.48 4.53 -10.60
CA TYR A 77 0.40 3.79 -11.26
C TYR A 77 0.33 4.24 -12.71
N ILE A 78 0.14 3.30 -13.63
CA ILE A 78 -0.08 3.58 -15.04
C ILE A 78 -1.23 2.70 -15.53
N GLN A 79 -2.13 3.28 -16.33
CA GLN A 79 -3.15 2.50 -17.01
C GLN A 79 -2.49 1.62 -18.06
N VAL A 80 -2.85 0.33 -18.09
CA VAL A 80 -2.40 -0.61 -19.11
C VAL A 80 -3.60 -1.08 -19.94
N PRO A 81 -3.40 -1.62 -21.15
CA PRO A 81 -4.49 -2.09 -21.97
C PRO A 81 -5.26 -3.22 -21.29
N HIS A 82 -6.54 -3.36 -21.63
CA HIS A 82 -7.31 -4.54 -21.30
C HIS A 82 -6.63 -5.81 -21.82
N ARG A 83 -6.83 -6.91 -21.11
CA ARG A 83 -6.27 -8.20 -21.50
C ARG A 83 -6.72 -8.54 -22.92
N LYS A 84 -5.78 -8.97 -23.77
CA LYS A 84 -5.95 -9.28 -25.21
C LYS A 84 -6.02 -8.07 -26.15
N THR A 85 -5.92 -6.84 -25.64
CA THR A 85 -5.88 -5.61 -26.45
C THR A 85 -4.49 -4.96 -26.47
N GLU A 86 -3.48 -5.61 -25.87
CA GLU A 86 -2.13 -5.07 -25.70
C GLU A 86 -1.44 -4.75 -27.04
N MET A 87 -1.78 -5.53 -28.07
CA MET A 87 -1.20 -5.43 -29.41
C MET A 87 -2.07 -4.61 -30.37
N ASP A 88 -3.21 -4.09 -29.91
CA ASP A 88 -4.09 -3.27 -30.73
C ASP A 88 -3.45 -1.93 -31.07
N ASP A 89 -3.96 -1.31 -32.13
CA ASP A 89 -3.52 0.02 -32.54
C ASP A 89 -3.77 1.06 -31.43
N THR A 90 -3.04 2.17 -31.52
CA THR A 90 -3.08 3.22 -30.51
C THR A 90 -4.48 3.83 -30.35
N ASP A 91 -5.25 3.95 -31.44
CA ASP A 91 -6.58 4.55 -31.39
C ASP A 91 -7.54 3.61 -30.65
N THR A 92 -7.47 2.29 -30.91
CA THR A 92 -8.25 1.28 -30.18
C THR A 92 -7.91 1.30 -28.68
N ARG A 93 -6.63 1.23 -28.30
CA ARG A 93 -6.22 1.28 -26.89
C ARG A 93 -6.61 2.61 -26.23
N SER A 94 -6.54 3.74 -26.94
CA SER A 94 -6.88 5.06 -26.39
C SER A 94 -8.34 5.19 -25.96
N ARG A 95 -9.25 4.40 -26.54
CA ARG A 95 -10.68 4.39 -26.16
C ARG A 95 -10.90 3.81 -24.76
N GLN A 96 -9.94 3.05 -24.24
CA GLN A 96 -9.99 2.48 -22.90
C GLN A 96 -9.61 3.50 -21.81
N ALA A 97 -9.07 4.66 -22.20
CA ALA A 97 -8.60 5.69 -21.29
C ALA A 97 -9.66 6.09 -20.27
N THR A 98 -9.31 6.00 -18.99
CA THR A 98 -10.22 6.35 -17.90
C THR A 98 -9.52 7.15 -16.81
N THR A 99 -10.30 7.63 -15.85
CA THR A 99 -9.78 8.23 -14.62
C THR A 99 -9.68 7.18 -13.53
N TYR A 100 -8.63 7.24 -12.72
CA TYR A 100 -8.45 6.34 -11.59
C TYR A 100 -7.97 7.12 -10.38
N ASN A 101 -8.40 6.71 -9.19
CA ASN A 101 -7.94 7.27 -7.93
C ASN A 101 -7.49 6.10 -7.05
N PRO A 102 -6.16 5.84 -6.95
CA PRO A 102 -5.65 4.72 -6.20
C PRO A 102 -6.11 4.79 -4.73
N PRO A 103 -6.63 3.68 -4.15
CA PRO A 103 -7.00 3.65 -2.74
C PRO A 103 -5.87 4.09 -1.80
N GLU A 104 -4.62 3.75 -2.12
CA GLU A 104 -3.42 4.17 -1.39
C GLU A 104 -3.27 5.71 -1.39
N LEU A 105 -3.50 6.37 -2.52
CA LEU A 105 -3.44 7.85 -2.60
C LEU A 105 -4.57 8.49 -1.76
N ILE A 106 -5.80 7.96 -1.84
CA ILE A 106 -6.92 8.46 -1.06
C ILE A 106 -6.62 8.34 0.45
N ALA A 107 -6.11 7.19 0.88
CA ALA A 107 -5.77 6.92 2.27
C ALA A 107 -4.65 7.81 2.77
N CYS A 108 -3.50 7.82 2.09
CA CYS A 108 -2.34 8.60 2.50
C CYS A 108 -2.66 10.10 2.55
N ARG A 109 -3.46 10.62 1.60
CA ARG A 109 -3.89 12.01 1.61
C ARG A 109 -4.75 12.33 2.82
N ASP A 110 -5.83 11.58 3.03
CA ASP A 110 -6.80 11.83 4.11
C ASP A 110 -6.15 11.66 5.50
N LEU A 111 -5.33 10.63 5.70
CA LEU A 111 -4.59 10.41 6.94
C LEU A 111 -3.58 11.52 7.24
N THR A 112 -2.92 12.04 6.20
CA THR A 112 -1.97 13.16 6.34
C THR A 112 -2.70 14.46 6.67
N GLU A 113 -3.81 14.75 5.99
CA GLU A 113 -4.64 15.94 6.24
C GLU A 113 -5.24 15.93 7.66
N LYS A 114 -5.62 14.75 8.17
CA LYS A 114 -6.07 14.56 9.56
C LYS A 114 -4.95 14.57 10.59
N GLY A 115 -3.69 14.65 10.16
CA GLY A 115 -2.53 14.71 11.06
C GLY A 115 -2.27 13.42 11.83
N SER A 116 -2.58 12.26 11.24
CA SER A 116 -2.29 10.95 11.85
C SER A 116 -0.81 10.84 12.27
N SER A 117 -0.58 10.50 13.54
CA SER A 117 0.77 10.29 14.08
C SER A 117 1.32 8.89 13.82
N ASP A 118 0.43 7.94 13.50
CA ASP A 118 0.70 6.50 13.52
C ASP A 118 0.71 5.92 12.09
N THR A 119 0.82 6.77 11.06
CA THR A 119 0.90 6.37 9.65
C THR A 119 1.93 7.22 8.89
N PRO A 120 2.55 6.69 7.81
CA PRO A 120 3.45 7.48 6.96
C PRO A 120 2.74 8.66 6.30
N LYS A 121 3.40 9.83 6.27
CA LYS A 121 2.85 11.04 5.66
C LYS A 121 3.04 11.03 4.14
N LEU A 122 2.01 11.46 3.43
CA LEU A 122 2.10 11.82 2.02
C LEU A 122 2.88 13.13 1.89
N VAL A 123 3.96 13.11 1.10
CA VAL A 123 4.84 14.27 0.92
C VAL A 123 4.82 14.83 -0.49
N GLY A 124 4.26 14.10 -1.45
CA GLY A 124 4.01 14.62 -2.79
C GLY A 124 3.20 13.65 -3.63
N TYR A 125 2.45 14.17 -4.59
CA TYR A 125 1.78 13.38 -5.61
C TYR A 125 1.57 14.20 -6.89
N LYS A 126 1.30 13.49 -7.98
CA LYS A 126 0.94 14.05 -9.28
C LYS A 126 -0.06 13.12 -9.95
N ILE A 127 -1.11 13.67 -10.55
CA ILE A 127 -2.09 12.93 -11.37
C ILE A 127 -2.01 13.52 -12.77
N ASP A 128 -1.79 12.67 -13.77
CA ASP A 128 -1.64 13.10 -15.16
C ASP A 128 -2.24 12.07 -16.12
N LYS A 129 -2.18 12.38 -17.42
CA LYS A 129 -2.57 11.49 -18.50
C LYS A 129 -1.35 11.07 -19.32
N GLN A 130 -1.38 9.84 -19.81
CA GLN A 130 -0.39 9.32 -20.73
C GLN A 130 -0.49 10.05 -22.07
N ASP A 131 0.66 10.35 -22.67
CA ASP A 131 0.73 10.92 -24.01
C ASP A 131 0.37 9.88 -25.10
N ARG A 132 0.47 10.28 -26.38
CA ARG A 132 0.17 9.41 -27.53
C ARG A 132 1.06 8.17 -27.63
N SER A 133 2.24 8.17 -27.01
CA SER A 133 3.17 7.03 -27.00
C SER A 133 2.96 6.09 -25.82
N GLY A 134 2.06 6.46 -24.90
CA GLY A 134 1.72 5.66 -23.73
C GLY A 134 1.09 4.30 -24.06
N LEU A 135 0.99 3.47 -23.02
CA LEU A 135 0.36 2.15 -23.10
C LEU A 135 -1.14 2.29 -23.40
N VAL A 136 -1.78 3.30 -22.82
CA VAL A 136 -3.15 3.72 -23.11
C VAL A 136 -3.12 5.23 -23.26
N ALA A 137 -3.10 5.73 -24.50
CA ALA A 137 -3.04 7.17 -24.76
C ALA A 137 -4.25 7.88 -24.14
N GLY A 138 -4.02 8.92 -23.36
CA GLY A 138 -5.05 9.62 -22.58
C GLY A 138 -5.47 8.93 -21.28
N GLY A 139 -5.04 7.68 -21.04
CA GLY A 139 -5.25 6.95 -19.80
C GLY A 139 -4.43 7.53 -18.66
N PHE A 140 -4.74 7.16 -17.41
CA PHE A 140 -4.08 7.76 -16.26
C PHE A 140 -2.61 7.35 -16.10
N ILE A 141 -1.84 8.24 -15.49
CA ILE A 141 -0.54 7.97 -14.88
C ILE A 141 -0.42 8.82 -13.60
N ILE A 142 -0.10 8.17 -12.48
CA ILE A 142 -0.22 8.77 -11.14
C ILE A 142 1.03 8.45 -10.35
N TRP A 143 1.62 9.47 -9.73
CA TRP A 143 2.76 9.36 -8.83
C TRP A 143 2.32 9.77 -7.44
N LEU A 144 2.79 9.05 -6.43
CA LEU A 144 2.65 9.44 -5.04
C LEU A 144 3.90 9.07 -4.28
N VAL A 145 4.27 9.91 -3.32
CA VAL A 145 5.46 9.77 -2.49
C VAL A 145 5.06 9.95 -1.04
N TRP A 146 5.49 9.01 -0.21
CA TRP A 146 5.27 9.05 1.23
C TRP A 146 6.54 8.69 1.99
N GLU A 147 6.61 9.14 3.23
CA GLU A 147 7.80 8.99 4.08
C GLU A 147 8.11 7.52 4.37
N THR A 148 9.40 7.22 4.56
CA THR A 148 9.79 6.02 5.30
C THR A 148 9.69 6.31 6.80
N VAL A 149 9.03 5.44 7.57
CA VAL A 149 9.00 5.54 9.02
C VAL A 149 10.23 4.87 9.64
N SER A 150 10.73 5.43 10.74
CA SER A 150 11.82 4.83 11.50
C SER A 150 11.30 3.71 12.38
N GLY A 151 12.05 2.63 12.53
CA GLY A 151 11.71 1.54 13.44
C GLY A 151 11.99 0.16 12.86
N LEU A 152 11.70 -0.86 13.67
CA LEU A 152 11.75 -2.26 13.29
C LEU A 152 10.41 -2.65 12.68
N ARG A 153 10.42 -3.15 11.43
CA ARG A 153 9.24 -3.78 10.86
C ARG A 153 9.00 -5.11 11.58
N LEU A 154 7.80 -5.31 12.09
CA LEU A 154 7.49 -6.42 13.01
C LEU A 154 7.26 -7.76 12.31
N GLY A 155 7.12 -7.75 10.99
CA GLY A 155 7.01 -8.95 10.18
C GLY A 155 7.31 -8.69 8.71
N ASP A 156 7.26 -9.76 7.92
CA ASP A 156 7.40 -9.75 6.47
C ASP A 156 6.49 -10.82 5.83
N GLY A 157 6.79 -11.23 4.60
CA GLY A 157 5.98 -12.24 3.90
C GLY A 157 6.07 -13.65 4.49
N SER A 158 6.97 -13.88 5.44
CA SER A 158 7.20 -15.17 6.10
C SER A 158 6.62 -15.24 7.51
N GLY A 159 6.17 -14.12 8.08
CA GLY A 159 5.51 -14.08 9.39
C GLY A 159 6.01 -12.94 10.28
N ALA A 160 5.87 -13.14 11.60
CA ALA A 160 6.15 -12.14 12.63
C ALA A 160 7.44 -12.41 13.44
N ASP A 161 8.41 -13.10 12.84
CA ASP A 161 9.69 -13.41 13.48
C ASP A 161 10.38 -12.19 14.11
N PRO A 162 10.43 -11.01 13.47
CA PRO A 162 11.02 -9.81 14.09
C PRO A 162 10.31 -9.40 15.38
N PHE A 163 8.98 -9.54 15.46
CA PHE A 163 8.24 -9.29 16.70
C PHE A 163 8.57 -10.32 17.77
N TRP A 164 8.60 -11.61 17.42
CA TRP A 164 8.87 -12.67 18.39
C TRP A 164 10.33 -12.68 18.88
N ALA A 165 11.26 -12.14 18.10
CA ALA A 165 12.64 -11.92 18.49
C ALA A 165 12.83 -10.79 19.53
N LEU A 166 11.81 -9.94 19.75
CA LEU A 166 11.85 -8.91 20.80
C LEU A 166 11.79 -9.53 22.19
N GLU A 167 12.39 -8.83 23.15
CA GLU A 167 12.29 -9.17 24.57
C GLU A 167 10.84 -9.13 25.04
N SER A 168 10.52 -9.96 26.05
CA SER A 168 9.15 -10.11 26.54
C SER A 168 8.49 -8.79 26.94
N TYR A 169 9.24 -7.91 27.61
CA TYR A 169 8.76 -6.59 28.03
C TYR A 169 8.50 -5.66 26.84
N GLU A 170 9.31 -5.76 25.77
CA GLU A 170 9.17 -4.91 24.59
C GLU A 170 8.00 -5.36 23.72
N ARG A 171 7.76 -6.68 23.61
CA ARG A 171 6.54 -7.21 22.99
C ARG A 171 5.28 -6.68 23.66
N GLU A 172 5.30 -6.53 24.99
CA GLU A 172 4.16 -5.96 25.72
C GLU A 172 3.97 -4.47 25.42
N GLN A 173 5.06 -3.70 25.31
CA GLN A 173 4.98 -2.30 24.87
C GLN A 173 4.38 -2.17 23.47
N VAL A 174 4.77 -3.04 22.54
CA VAL A 174 4.19 -3.11 21.18
C VAL A 174 2.69 -3.37 21.24
N ARG A 175 2.24 -4.36 22.04
CA ARG A 175 0.80 -4.65 22.19
C ARG A 175 0.04 -3.47 22.76
N LEU A 176 0.56 -2.82 23.81
CA LEU A 176 -0.06 -1.63 24.39
C LEU A 176 -0.13 -0.47 23.37
N ALA A 177 0.92 -0.26 22.59
CA ALA A 177 0.91 0.74 21.52
C ALA A 177 -0.11 0.39 20.43
N PHE A 178 -0.22 -0.87 20.04
CA PHE A 178 -1.22 -1.36 19.09
C PHE A 178 -2.65 -1.11 19.56
N LEU A 179 -2.95 -1.47 20.81
CA LEU A 179 -4.27 -1.27 21.43
C LEU A 179 -4.67 0.21 21.48
N ASN A 180 -3.70 1.12 21.53
CA ASN A 180 -3.93 2.56 21.51
C ASN A 180 -4.02 3.16 20.09
N ALA A 181 -3.24 2.62 19.13
CA ALA A 181 -3.13 3.19 17.79
C ALA A 181 -4.22 2.70 16.84
N LEU A 182 -4.65 1.44 16.94
CA LEU A 182 -5.68 0.88 16.06
C LEU A 182 -7.03 1.62 16.16
N PRO A 183 -7.55 1.94 17.38
CA PRO A 183 -8.78 2.73 17.49
C PRO A 183 -8.67 4.10 16.86
N LYS A 184 -7.52 4.78 17.00
CA LYS A 184 -7.29 6.09 16.37
C LYS A 184 -7.30 6.02 14.84
N LEU A 185 -6.71 4.95 14.28
CA LEU A 185 -6.74 4.73 12.83
C LEU A 185 -8.19 4.53 12.35
N HIS A 186 -8.97 3.74 13.10
CA HIS A 186 -10.39 3.49 12.84
C HIS A 186 -11.25 4.76 12.98
N GLU A 187 -11.02 5.58 14.01
CA GLU A 187 -11.68 6.89 14.20
C GLU A 187 -11.39 7.85 13.04
N ASN A 188 -10.20 7.76 12.45
CA ASN A 188 -9.87 8.48 11.21
C ASN A 188 -10.57 7.90 9.97
N GLY A 189 -11.36 6.84 10.10
CA GLY A 189 -12.15 6.23 9.03
C GLY A 189 -11.37 5.21 8.18
N TRP A 190 -10.25 4.69 8.69
CA TRP A 190 -9.38 3.77 7.97
C TRP A 190 -9.06 2.52 8.77
N PHE A 191 -8.74 1.45 8.06
CA PHE A 191 -8.28 0.19 8.63
C PHE A 191 -7.17 -0.42 7.75
N PRO A 192 -6.16 -1.12 8.30
CA PRO A 192 -5.18 -1.81 7.47
C PRO A 192 -5.87 -2.91 6.66
N ARG A 193 -5.77 -2.88 5.34
CA ARG A 193 -6.36 -3.92 4.49
C ARG A 193 -5.69 -5.28 4.71
N VAL A 194 -4.40 -5.27 4.99
CA VAL A 194 -3.63 -6.47 5.30
C VAL A 194 -3.34 -6.48 6.79
N CYS A 195 -4.04 -7.37 7.49
CA CYS A 195 -3.72 -7.72 8.88
C CYS A 195 -2.41 -8.52 8.92
N GLY A 196 -1.65 -8.35 9.99
CA GLY A 196 -0.40 -9.08 10.22
C GLY A 196 0.73 -8.17 10.68
N ALA A 197 1.76 -8.74 11.31
CA ALA A 197 2.89 -7.96 11.82
C ALA A 197 3.67 -7.25 10.69
N SER A 198 3.55 -7.73 9.45
CA SER A 198 4.17 -7.13 8.28
C SER A 198 3.61 -5.75 7.91
N SER A 199 2.42 -5.38 8.39
CA SER A 199 1.86 -4.02 8.24
C SER A 199 2.19 -3.10 9.40
N LEU A 200 3.09 -3.50 10.31
CA LEU A 200 3.48 -2.73 11.49
C LEU A 200 4.98 -2.40 11.53
N VAL A 201 5.29 -1.19 11.99
CA VAL A 201 6.67 -0.76 12.30
C VAL A 201 6.72 -0.20 13.72
N TRP A 202 7.58 -0.77 14.56
CA TRP A 202 7.80 -0.35 15.94
C TRP A 202 9.00 0.57 16.07
N HIS A 203 8.79 1.78 16.58
CA HIS A 203 9.86 2.71 16.90
C HIS A 203 10.08 2.81 18.41
N GLN A 204 10.96 1.96 18.93
CA GLN A 204 11.25 1.81 20.35
C GLN A 204 11.56 3.13 21.06
N LYS A 205 12.33 4.04 20.44
CA LYS A 205 12.74 5.30 21.08
C LYS A 205 11.59 6.26 21.36
N THR A 206 10.59 6.30 20.48
CA THR A 206 9.40 7.18 20.66
C THR A 206 8.19 6.39 21.14
N GLN A 207 8.33 5.07 21.34
CA GLN A 207 7.24 4.16 21.70
C GLN A 207 6.05 4.29 20.74
N THR A 208 6.34 4.46 19.44
CA THR A 208 5.34 4.66 18.39
C THR A 208 5.21 3.42 17.53
N LEU A 209 3.98 2.96 17.34
CA LEU A 209 3.66 1.89 16.41
C LEU A 209 3.03 2.51 15.16
N TYR A 210 3.65 2.32 14.01
CA TYR A 210 3.14 2.80 12.72
C TYR A 210 2.42 1.69 11.97
N PHE A 211 1.25 2.00 11.44
CA PHE A 211 0.60 1.19 10.41
C PHE A 211 1.12 1.58 9.04
N ILE A 212 1.53 0.58 8.25
CA ILE A 212 2.06 0.75 6.90
C ILE A 212 1.36 -0.18 5.92
N GLY A 213 1.44 0.12 4.63
CA GLY A 213 0.84 -0.70 3.58
C GLY A 213 -0.52 -0.18 3.14
N PRO A 214 -1.32 -1.02 2.45
CA PRO A 214 -2.61 -0.59 1.92
C PRO A 214 -3.64 -0.43 3.05
N PHE A 215 -4.45 0.62 2.95
CA PHE A 215 -5.57 0.89 3.84
C PHE A 215 -6.89 0.79 3.09
N GLU A 216 -7.95 0.51 3.83
CA GLU A 216 -9.32 0.54 3.35
C GLU A 216 -10.21 1.34 4.29
N LYS A 217 -11.38 1.74 3.80
CA LYS A 217 -12.34 2.49 4.61
C LYS A 217 -12.81 1.61 5.75
N ALA A 218 -12.72 2.15 6.96
CA ALA A 218 -13.29 1.50 8.13
C ALA A 218 -14.80 1.34 7.93
N GLY A 219 -15.32 0.14 8.19
CA GLY A 219 -16.75 -0.13 8.20
C GLY A 219 -17.48 0.66 9.30
N LYS A 220 -18.81 0.54 9.35
CA LYS A 220 -19.54 1.03 10.54
C LYS A 220 -19.06 0.22 11.75
N PRO A 221 -18.77 0.84 12.89
CA PRO A 221 -18.40 0.10 14.08
C PRO A 221 -19.61 -0.75 14.51
N GLU A 222 -19.62 -2.03 14.18
CA GLU A 222 -20.76 -2.92 14.49
C GLU A 222 -20.87 -3.26 15.99
N ARG A 223 -19.87 -2.87 16.79
CA ARG A 223 -19.77 -2.89 18.25
C ARG A 223 -18.45 -2.16 18.60
N PRO A 224 -18.18 -1.74 19.85
CA PRO A 224 -16.92 -1.07 20.16
C PRO A 224 -15.81 -2.10 19.92
N ILE A 225 -15.14 -2.01 18.76
CA ILE A 225 -13.99 -2.82 18.30
C ILE A 225 -13.88 -4.12 19.10
N MET A 226 -14.65 -5.13 18.67
CA MET A 226 -14.65 -6.51 19.18
C MET A 226 -13.29 -6.81 19.81
N SER A 227 -13.26 -6.93 21.15
CA SER A 227 -12.15 -6.55 22.03
C SER A 227 -10.81 -6.48 21.32
N SER A 228 -10.16 -5.31 21.28
CA SER A 228 -8.85 -5.04 20.67
C SER A 228 -7.78 -6.13 20.85
N VAL A 229 -7.96 -7.02 21.83
CA VAL A 229 -7.26 -8.29 22.06
C VAL A 229 -7.36 -9.29 20.87
N ASN A 230 -8.50 -9.48 20.22
CA ASN A 230 -8.62 -10.39 19.08
C ASN A 230 -7.76 -9.90 17.91
N TRP A 231 -7.71 -8.57 17.73
CA TRP A 231 -6.84 -7.95 16.73
C TRP A 231 -5.35 -8.12 17.02
N ILE A 232 -4.94 -8.32 18.28
CA ILE A 232 -3.55 -8.67 18.59
C ILE A 232 -3.17 -9.99 17.91
N ALA A 233 -4.05 -11.00 17.94
CA ALA A 233 -3.79 -12.28 17.27
C ALA A 233 -3.82 -12.14 15.73
N HIS A 234 -4.79 -11.42 15.17
CA HIS A 234 -4.85 -11.18 13.71
C HIS A 234 -3.65 -10.39 13.15
N PHE A 235 -2.92 -9.67 14.01
CA PHE A 235 -1.68 -8.99 13.65
C PHE A 235 -0.43 -9.75 14.07
N ASP A 236 -0.56 -11.05 14.40
CA ASP A 236 0.54 -11.95 14.81
C ASP A 236 1.28 -11.50 16.08
N LEU A 237 0.66 -10.62 16.88
CA LEU A 237 1.24 -10.10 18.12
C LEU A 237 0.94 -11.01 19.33
N ALA A 238 0.14 -12.05 19.13
CA ALA A 238 -0.11 -13.14 20.06
C ALA A 238 -0.26 -14.44 19.27
N ASN A 239 -0.01 -15.57 19.93
CA ASN A 239 -0.41 -16.85 19.35
C ASN A 239 -1.94 -16.87 19.26
N PRO A 240 -2.53 -17.26 18.12
CA PRO A 240 -3.97 -17.40 18.03
C PRO A 240 -4.45 -18.42 19.08
N ASP A 241 -5.53 -18.08 19.78
CA ASP A 241 -6.27 -19.07 20.53
C ASP A 241 -6.97 -19.97 19.48
N PRO A 242 -6.88 -21.32 19.56
CA PRO A 242 -7.56 -22.20 18.61
C PRO A 242 -9.08 -21.97 18.52
N SER A 243 -9.69 -21.26 19.48
CA SER A 243 -11.10 -20.84 19.42
C SER A 243 -11.38 -19.58 18.58
N THR A 244 -10.34 -18.87 18.13
CA THR A 244 -10.43 -17.64 17.32
C THR A 244 -10.03 -17.84 15.86
N ASP A 245 -9.65 -19.06 15.50
CA ASP A 245 -9.24 -19.43 14.14
C ASP A 245 -10.47 -19.78 13.29
N GLU A 246 -11.08 -18.78 12.66
CA GLU A 246 -12.20 -18.99 11.71
C GLU A 246 -11.77 -19.77 10.45
N HIS A 247 -10.47 -20.06 10.30
CA HIS A 247 -9.93 -20.91 9.24
C HIS A 247 -9.97 -22.42 9.56
N ASP A 248 -10.33 -22.82 10.78
CA ASP A 248 -10.29 -24.21 11.24
C ASP A 248 -11.68 -24.80 11.57
N SER A 249 -12.77 -24.13 11.16
CA SER A 249 -14.13 -24.66 11.40
C SER A 249 -14.55 -25.79 10.46
N ASP A 250 -13.78 -26.05 9.39
CA ASP A 250 -14.06 -27.07 8.36
C ASP A 250 -12.97 -28.17 8.28
N TRP A 251 -12.02 -28.19 9.22
CA TRP A 251 -10.98 -29.23 9.28
C TRP A 251 -11.39 -30.35 10.25
N ASP A 252 -12.00 -31.40 9.71
CA ASP A 252 -12.51 -32.56 10.45
C ASP A 252 -11.45 -33.48 11.08
N ARG A 253 -10.19 -33.06 11.18
CA ARG A 253 -9.08 -33.81 11.84
C ARG A 253 -8.98 -35.30 11.46
N ASP A 254 -9.37 -35.68 10.24
CA ASP A 254 -9.18 -37.04 9.74
C ASP A 254 -7.90 -37.10 8.87
N THR A 255 -6.82 -37.50 9.56
CA THR A 255 -5.49 -37.98 9.11
C THR A 255 -4.59 -37.07 8.29
#